data_AF-A0A6G0URK6-F1
#
_entry.id   AF-A0A6G0URK6-F1
#
_cell.length_a   1.000
_cell.length_b   1.000
_cell.length_c   1.000
_cell.angle_alpha   90.00
_cell.angle_beta   90.00
_cell.angle_gamma   90.00
#
_symmetry.space_group_name_H-M   'P 1'
#
loop_
_entity.id
_entity.type
_entity.pdbx_description
1 polymer ?
#
loop_
_entity_poly.entity_id
_entity_poly.type
_entity_poly.pdbx_seq_one_letter_code
_entity_poly.pdbx_strand_id
1 'polypeptide(L)'
;MGIVGVILVCAIARGIGSNLNGSLFKKEFISVGGRLECCRLGPETKIDCRGVFFAGVTLYDKNYLYPDSALNETISDESGFFKITGSRSQLGLLNPYLEIIHKCNVPENEFRSHRNFRISYYKIPREKVTRNLSSEIFGIYPLNLNSEGFLEIHEETSLQGDGEEDHVSERMWTKLDTLRKAFDYFNNARQV
;
A
#
# COMPACT_ATOMS: atom_id res chain seq x y z
N MET A 1 3.28 44.57 25.18
CA MET A 1 2.47 43.42 24.71
C MET A 1 3.37 42.55 23.86
N GLY A 2 3.41 41.25 24.17
CA GLY A 2 4.58 40.39 24.03
C GLY A 2 4.86 39.87 22.63
N ILE A 3 6.15 39.79 22.31
CA ILE A 3 6.73 38.97 21.26
C ILE A 3 7.08 37.63 21.95
N VAL A 4 6.30 36.58 21.70
CA VAL A 4 6.68 35.21 22.09
C VAL A 4 7.35 34.59 20.88
N GLY A 5 8.68 34.60 20.91
CA GLY A 5 9.54 34.00 19.91
C GLY A 5 9.40 32.48 19.89
N VAL A 6 9.38 31.94 18.67
CA VAL A 6 9.56 30.53 18.36
C VAL A 6 10.98 30.13 18.79
N ILE A 7 11.10 29.40 19.92
CA ILE A 7 12.36 28.81 20.34
C ILE A 7 12.59 27.55 19.49
N LEU A 8 13.43 27.73 18.48
CA LEU A 8 14.18 26.67 17.81
C LEU A 8 15.01 25.93 18.87
N VAL A 9 14.69 24.65 19.11
CA VAL A 9 15.52 23.80 19.98
C VAL A 9 16.81 23.44 19.25
N CYS A 10 17.80 24.33 19.33
CA CYS A 10 19.20 24.01 19.14
C CYS A 10 19.80 23.61 20.49
N ALA A 11 19.73 22.33 20.84
CA ALA A 11 20.50 21.79 21.95
C ALA A 11 21.91 21.44 21.46
N ILE A 12 22.82 22.43 21.54
CA ILE A 12 24.26 22.21 21.47
C ILE A 12 24.70 21.66 22.84
N ALA A 13 24.85 20.35 22.95
CA ALA A 13 25.48 19.73 24.11
C ALA A 13 27.01 19.80 23.97
N ARG A 14 27.63 20.78 24.65
CA ARG A 14 29.07 20.79 24.91
C ARG A 14 29.38 19.91 26.12
N GLY A 15 30.05 18.78 25.89
CA GLY A 15 31.04 18.20 26.80
C GLY A 15 30.57 17.42 28.03
N ILE A 16 30.06 16.20 27.83
CA ILE A 16 30.29 15.03 28.70
C ILE A 16 30.38 13.81 27.75
N GLY A 17 31.37 12.93 27.95
CA GLY A 17 31.80 11.88 27.01
C GLY A 17 30.70 11.17 26.23
N SER A 18 30.66 11.42 24.93
CA SER A 18 29.69 10.88 23.98
C SER A 18 30.03 9.44 23.58
N ASN A 19 29.57 8.47 24.37
CA ASN A 19 29.13 7.18 23.82
C ASN A 19 27.62 7.28 23.55
N LEU A 20 27.24 8.10 22.57
CA LEU A 20 25.87 8.21 22.08
C LEU A 20 25.84 7.72 20.62
N ASN A 21 26.06 6.42 20.41
CA ASN A 21 25.77 5.74 19.14
C ASN A 21 24.25 5.49 18.96
N GLY A 22 23.41 6.35 19.53
CA GLY A 22 21.96 6.28 19.38
C GLY A 22 21.51 7.20 18.26
N SER A 23 21.37 6.66 17.04
CA SER A 23 20.66 7.38 15.97
C SER A 23 19.27 7.74 16.47
N LEU A 24 18.97 9.04 16.52
CA LEU A 24 17.65 9.57 16.89
C LEU A 24 16.55 9.07 15.94
N PHE A 25 16.94 8.64 14.73
CA PHE A 25 16.07 8.02 13.75
C PHE A 25 16.27 6.50 13.76
N LYS A 26 15.22 5.76 14.11
CA LYS A 26 15.18 4.30 13.99
C LYS A 26 14.60 3.96 12.62
N LYS A 27 15.29 3.10 11.87
CA LYS A 27 14.80 2.60 10.58
C LYS A 27 13.93 1.36 10.81
N GLU A 28 12.73 1.38 10.24
CA GLU A 28 11.77 0.28 10.29
C GLU A 28 11.56 -0.27 8.87
N PHE A 29 11.32 -1.58 8.77
CA PHE A 29 11.20 -2.34 7.54
C PHE A 29 9.94 -3.19 7.57
N ILE A 30 9.35 -3.38 6.40
CA ILE A 30 8.26 -4.34 6.19
C ILE A 30 8.43 -4.99 4.82
N SER A 31 8.29 -6.31 4.79
CA SER A 31 8.23 -7.11 3.56
C SER A 31 6.90 -7.85 3.54
N VAL A 32 6.13 -7.68 2.47
CA VAL A 32 4.83 -8.36 2.31
C VAL A 32 4.85 -9.13 1.00
N GLY A 33 4.31 -10.33 1.02
CA GLY A 33 4.06 -11.13 -0.17
C GLY A 33 2.71 -11.79 -0.10
N GLY A 34 2.10 -12.06 -1.24
CA GLY A 34 0.76 -12.64 -1.27
C GLY A 34 0.31 -12.99 -2.66
N ARG A 35 -0.93 -13.46 -2.76
CA ARG A 35 -1.62 -13.73 -4.02
C ARG A 35 -2.93 -12.96 -4.06
N LEU A 36 -3.15 -12.21 -5.13
CA LEU A 36 -4.39 -11.47 -5.38
C LEU A 36 -5.30 -12.29 -6.26
N GLU A 37 -6.58 -12.39 -5.91
CA GLU A 37 -7.56 -13.17 -6.65
C GLU A 37 -8.88 -12.41 -6.86
N CYS A 38 -9.55 -12.65 -7.98
CA CYS A 38 -10.97 -12.33 -8.14
C CYS A 38 -11.77 -13.64 -8.00
N CYS A 39 -12.61 -13.76 -6.96
CA CYS A 39 -13.45 -14.94 -6.75
C CYS A 39 -14.92 -14.68 -7.05
N ARG A 40 -15.48 -15.38 -8.03
CA ARG A 40 -16.90 -15.25 -8.42
C ARG A 40 -17.66 -16.55 -8.16
N LEU A 41 -18.97 -16.45 -7.97
CA LEU A 41 -19.84 -17.62 -7.97
C LEU A 41 -19.95 -18.14 -9.42
N GLY A 42 -19.47 -19.35 -9.62
CA GLY A 42 -19.62 -20.10 -10.86
C GLY A 42 -20.94 -20.84 -10.95
N PRO A 43 -21.13 -21.65 -12.00
CA PRO A 43 -22.24 -22.59 -12.10
C PRO A 43 -22.29 -23.50 -10.87
N GLU A 44 -23.49 -23.95 -10.49
CA GLU A 44 -23.67 -24.91 -9.39
C GLU A 44 -23.11 -24.43 -8.04
N THR A 45 -23.09 -23.11 -7.77
CA THR A 45 -22.62 -22.52 -6.51
C THR A 45 -21.14 -22.76 -6.18
N LYS A 46 -20.33 -23.20 -7.14
CA LYS A 46 -18.89 -23.36 -6.96
C LYS A 46 -18.17 -22.02 -7.02
N ILE A 47 -17.32 -21.71 -6.04
CA ILE A 47 -16.47 -20.52 -6.08
C ILE A 47 -15.33 -20.74 -7.08
N ASP A 48 -15.22 -19.87 -8.08
CA ASP A 48 -14.12 -19.82 -9.08
C ASP A 48 -13.24 -18.61 -8.77
N CYS A 49 -12.01 -18.86 -8.31
CA CYS A 49 -11.01 -17.84 -8.01
C CYS A 49 -9.90 -17.85 -9.06
N ARG A 50 -9.57 -16.66 -9.58
CA ARG A 50 -8.48 -16.49 -10.55
C ARG A 50 -7.49 -15.45 -10.07
N GLY A 51 -6.21 -15.73 -10.30
CA GLY A 51 -5.13 -14.79 -10.05
C GLY A 51 -5.34 -13.48 -10.81
N VAL A 52 -5.11 -12.35 -10.13
CA VAL A 52 -5.21 -11.03 -10.77
C VAL A 52 -3.88 -10.69 -11.39
N PHE A 53 -3.78 -10.85 -12.70
CA PHE A 53 -2.61 -10.40 -13.45
C PHE A 53 -2.56 -8.87 -13.49
N PHE A 54 -1.35 -8.32 -13.34
CA PHE A 54 -1.07 -6.91 -13.60
C PHE A 54 -1.82 -5.92 -12.67
N ALA A 55 -2.10 -6.33 -11.43
CA ALA A 55 -2.61 -5.41 -10.42
C ALA A 55 -1.47 -4.54 -9.89
N GLY A 56 -1.68 -3.23 -9.82
CA GLY A 56 -0.72 -2.31 -9.21
C GLY A 56 -0.82 -2.39 -7.69
N VAL A 57 0.30 -2.64 -7.01
CA VAL A 57 0.36 -2.73 -5.54
C VAL A 57 1.32 -1.67 -5.02
N THR A 58 0.79 -0.71 -4.27
CA THR A 58 1.61 0.30 -3.58
C THR A 58 1.61 0.04 -2.09
N LEU A 59 2.78 0.05 -1.47
CA LEU A 59 2.94 0.02 -0.03
C LEU A 59 3.05 1.46 0.47
N TYR A 60 2.14 1.86 1.35
CA TYR A 60 2.13 3.18 1.96
C TYR A 60 2.41 3.10 3.46
N ASP A 61 2.88 4.21 4.01
CA ASP A 61 2.87 4.50 5.44
C ASP A 61 1.81 5.57 5.74
N LYS A 62 0.79 5.17 6.50
CA LYS A 62 -0.33 6.05 6.86
C LYS A 62 0.11 7.09 7.88
N ASN A 63 -0.14 8.36 7.58
CA ASN A 63 0.17 9.47 8.48
C ASN A 63 -1.09 10.24 8.83
N TYR A 64 -1.23 10.63 10.11
CA TYR A 64 -2.41 11.35 10.59
C TYR A 64 -2.36 12.85 10.27
N LEU A 65 -1.15 13.44 10.18
CA LEU A 65 -0.95 14.89 10.06
C LEU A 65 -0.46 15.33 8.68
N TYR A 66 -0.11 14.38 7.82
CA TYR A 66 0.47 14.62 6.51
C TYR A 66 -0.09 13.61 5.49
N PRO A 67 0.00 13.90 4.18
CA PRO A 67 -0.32 12.92 3.17
C PRO A 67 0.47 11.63 3.34
N ASP A 68 -0.20 10.51 3.06
CA ASP A 68 0.39 9.19 3.15
C ASP A 68 1.61 9.07 2.23
N SER A 69 2.63 8.37 2.73
CA SER A 69 3.93 8.29 2.08
C SER A 69 4.07 6.95 1.38
N ALA A 70 4.22 6.94 0.05
CA ALA A 70 4.55 5.73 -0.69
C ALA A 70 5.95 5.26 -0.29
N LEU A 71 6.06 4.01 0.17
CA LEU A 71 7.32 3.37 0.55
C LEU A 71 7.93 2.59 -0.61
N ASN A 72 7.08 1.91 -1.39
CA ASN A 72 7.48 1.16 -2.58
C ASN A 72 6.26 0.79 -3.43
N GLU A 73 6.49 0.27 -4.63
CA GLU A 73 5.49 -0.16 -5.60
C GLU A 73 5.90 -1.47 -6.28
N THR A 74 4.92 -2.29 -6.65
CA THR A 74 5.12 -3.50 -7.44
C THR A 74 3.87 -3.84 -8.25
N ILE A 75 3.94 -4.89 -9.06
CA ILE A 75 2.84 -5.38 -9.88
C ILE A 75 2.72 -6.90 -9.64
N SER A 76 1.50 -7.42 -9.61
CA SER A 76 1.27 -8.87 -9.51
C SER A 76 1.57 -9.60 -10.82
N ASP A 77 2.08 -10.83 -10.69
CA ASP A 77 2.35 -11.72 -11.83
C ASP A 77 1.06 -12.37 -12.39
N GLU A 78 1.21 -13.20 -13.43
CA GLU A 78 0.08 -13.85 -14.12
C GLU A 78 -0.76 -14.76 -13.22
N SER A 79 -0.15 -15.27 -12.14
CA SER A 79 -0.82 -16.09 -11.13
C SER A 79 -1.40 -15.26 -9.98
N GLY A 80 -1.20 -13.93 -10.00
CA GLY A 80 -1.64 -12.98 -8.98
C GLY A 80 -0.65 -12.78 -7.84
N PHE A 81 0.55 -13.40 -7.88
CA PHE A 81 1.53 -13.24 -6.80
C PHE A 81 2.23 -11.89 -6.88
N PHE A 82 2.53 -11.33 -5.71
CA PHE A 82 3.34 -10.12 -5.58
C PHE A 82 4.27 -10.23 -4.37
N LYS A 83 5.33 -9.42 -4.39
CA LYS A 83 6.21 -9.19 -3.24
C LYS A 83 6.64 -7.74 -3.24
N ILE A 84 6.52 -7.10 -2.09
CA ILE A 84 6.85 -5.69 -1.91
C ILE A 84 7.63 -5.51 -0.60
N THR A 85 8.57 -4.58 -0.57
CA THR A 85 9.35 -4.27 0.63
C THR A 85 9.56 -2.78 0.74
N GLY A 86 9.31 -2.21 1.91
CA GLY A 86 9.46 -0.79 2.18
C GLY A 86 10.22 -0.55 3.47
N SER A 87 10.77 0.65 3.60
CA SER A 87 11.39 1.08 4.85
C SER A 87 11.24 2.58 5.04
N ARG A 88 11.18 3.01 6.30
CA ARG A 88 11.17 4.44 6.65
C ARG A 88 12.10 4.69 7.82
N SER A 89 12.78 5.82 7.79
CA SER A 89 13.63 6.30 8.88
C SER A 89 13.03 7.61 9.40
N GLN A 90 12.24 7.55 10.48
CA GLN A 90 11.59 8.73 11.04
C GLN A 90 11.42 8.64 12.57
N LEU A 91 11.22 9.79 13.20
CA LEU A 91 10.55 9.91 14.49
C LEU A 91 9.09 9.46 14.32
N GLY A 92 8.75 8.31 14.89
CA GLY A 92 7.41 7.74 14.77
C GLY A 92 7.46 6.24 14.55
N LEU A 93 6.30 5.68 14.24
CA LEU A 93 6.09 4.25 14.08
C LEU A 93 5.44 4.05 12.72
N LEU A 94 5.96 3.10 11.94
CA LEU A 94 5.38 2.76 10.65
C LEU A 94 3.95 2.23 10.84
N ASN A 95 3.00 2.75 10.08
CA ASN A 95 1.61 2.30 9.99
C ASN A 95 1.29 1.85 8.55
N PRO A 96 1.79 0.68 8.15
CA PRO A 96 1.77 0.27 6.76
C PRO A 96 0.40 -0.24 6.28
N TYR A 97 0.09 0.04 5.01
CA TYR A 97 -1.03 -0.57 4.30
C TYR A 97 -0.72 -0.73 2.82
N LEU A 98 -1.44 -1.62 2.14
CA LEU A 98 -1.39 -1.76 0.69
C LEU A 98 -2.57 -1.02 0.06
N GLU A 99 -2.29 -0.28 -1.01
CA GLU A 99 -3.27 0.14 -2.01
C GLU A 99 -3.11 -0.75 -3.23
N ILE A 100 -4.20 -1.34 -3.67
CA ILE A 100 -4.22 -2.34 -4.75
C ILE A 100 -5.16 -1.84 -5.83
N ILE A 101 -4.61 -1.53 -7.00
CA ILE A 101 -5.34 -1.10 -8.19
C ILE A 101 -5.54 -2.31 -9.10
N HIS A 102 -6.78 -2.67 -9.38
CA HIS A 102 -7.13 -3.90 -10.10
C HIS A 102 -8.38 -3.74 -10.96
N LYS A 103 -8.70 -4.76 -11.77
CA LYS A 103 -9.88 -4.80 -12.65
C LYS A 103 -10.86 -5.93 -12.30
N CYS A 104 -10.86 -6.41 -11.05
CA CYS A 104 -11.85 -7.42 -10.66
C CYS A 104 -13.27 -6.83 -10.80
N ASN A 105 -14.21 -7.65 -11.26
CA ASN A 105 -15.61 -7.26 -11.49
C ASN A 105 -15.79 -6.02 -12.40
N VAL A 106 -14.78 -5.69 -13.22
CA VAL A 106 -14.94 -4.75 -14.34
C VAL A 106 -15.49 -5.56 -15.51
N PRO A 107 -16.68 -5.24 -16.02
CA PRO A 107 -17.28 -6.03 -17.08
C PRO A 107 -16.42 -5.97 -18.36
N GLU A 108 -16.41 -7.05 -19.14
CA GLU A 108 -15.47 -7.22 -20.26
C GLU A 108 -15.62 -6.14 -21.35
N ASN A 109 -16.83 -5.66 -21.57
CA ASN A 109 -17.14 -4.54 -22.47
C ASN A 109 -16.49 -3.22 -22.01
N GLU A 110 -16.20 -3.08 -20.73
CA GLU A 110 -15.51 -1.95 -20.12
C GLU A 110 -14.01 -2.23 -19.90
N PHE A 111 -13.56 -3.46 -20.08
CA PHE A 111 -12.15 -3.84 -19.88
C PHE A 111 -11.21 -3.15 -20.89
N ARG A 112 -11.76 -2.85 -22.08
CA ARG A 112 -11.15 -2.02 -23.13
C ARG A 112 -11.16 -0.53 -22.80
N SER A 113 -11.94 -0.09 -21.81
CA SER A 113 -11.87 1.26 -21.26
C SER A 113 -10.73 1.30 -20.25
N HIS A 114 -9.73 2.14 -20.50
CA HIS A 114 -8.55 2.32 -19.63
C HIS A 114 -8.89 3.15 -18.39
N ARG A 115 -10.18 3.36 -18.09
CA ARG A 115 -10.66 4.26 -17.04
C ARG A 115 -11.33 3.53 -15.87
N ASN A 116 -11.60 2.24 -16.00
CA ASN A 116 -12.38 1.50 -15.00
C ASN A 116 -11.43 0.58 -14.23
N PHE A 117 -10.82 1.13 -13.19
CA PHE A 117 -10.04 0.41 -12.20
C PHE A 117 -10.75 0.51 -10.85
N ARG A 118 -10.64 -0.55 -10.04
CA ARG A 118 -11.04 -0.55 -8.64
C ARG A 118 -9.80 -0.41 -7.76
N ILE A 119 -10.00 0.19 -6.60
CA ILE A 119 -8.96 0.35 -5.59
C ILE A 119 -9.41 -0.40 -4.33
N SER A 120 -8.57 -1.33 -3.87
CA SER A 120 -8.75 -2.03 -2.60
C SER A 120 -7.62 -1.66 -1.65
N TYR A 121 -7.94 -1.64 -0.36
CA TYR A 121 -6.96 -1.37 0.69
C TYR A 121 -6.81 -2.57 1.61
N TYR A 122 -5.58 -2.89 2.01
CA TYR A 122 -5.27 -3.95 2.95
C TYR A 122 -4.36 -3.44 4.07
N LYS A 123 -4.84 -3.50 5.31
CA LYS A 123 -4.04 -3.11 6.49
C LYS A 123 -2.98 -4.16 6.77
N ILE A 124 -1.75 -3.71 6.90
CA ILE A 124 -0.68 -4.59 7.37
C ILE A 124 -0.59 -4.45 8.89
N PRO A 125 -0.75 -5.53 9.66
CA PRO A 125 -0.64 -5.47 11.10
C PRO A 125 0.74 -4.96 11.50
N ARG A 126 0.76 -4.01 12.45
CA ARG A 126 1.98 -3.28 12.79
C ARG A 126 3.05 -4.19 13.42
N GLU A 127 2.63 -5.25 14.09
CA GLU A 127 3.50 -6.29 14.65
C GLU A 127 4.34 -7.03 13.59
N LYS A 128 4.00 -6.87 12.29
CA LYS A 128 4.81 -7.39 11.18
C LYS A 128 5.94 -6.46 10.76
N VAL A 129 5.95 -5.22 11.25
CA VAL A 129 7.03 -4.26 11.03
C VAL A 129 8.21 -4.62 11.93
N THR A 130 9.40 -4.67 11.34
CA THR A 130 10.63 -5.00 12.06
C THR A 130 11.65 -3.86 12.00
N ARG A 131 12.55 -3.85 12.98
CA ARG A 131 13.75 -2.99 12.97
C ARG A 131 15.01 -3.74 12.53
N ASN A 132 14.89 -5.05 12.35
CA ASN A 132 15.98 -5.88 11.87
C ASN A 132 15.98 -5.90 10.34
N LEU A 133 17.18 -5.88 9.75
CA LEU A 133 17.37 -5.94 8.30
C LEU A 133 16.88 -7.27 7.69
N SER A 134 16.76 -8.33 8.50
CA SER A 134 16.14 -9.58 8.09
C SER A 134 14.61 -9.48 8.26
N SER A 135 13.94 -8.74 7.38
CA SER A 135 12.48 -8.76 7.33
C SER A 135 12.01 -10.09 6.75
N GLU A 136 11.46 -10.94 7.61
CA GLU A 136 10.66 -12.07 7.18
C GLU A 136 9.51 -11.56 6.30
N ILE A 137 9.21 -12.28 5.23
CA ILE A 137 8.11 -11.91 4.35
C ILE A 137 6.82 -12.24 5.09
N PHE A 138 6.06 -11.21 5.45
CA PHE A 138 4.70 -11.39 5.90
C PHE A 138 3.84 -11.87 4.73
N GLY A 139 3.52 -13.16 4.73
CA GLY A 139 2.62 -13.77 3.78
C GLY A 139 1.17 -13.38 4.09
N ILE A 140 0.48 -12.80 3.12
CA ILE A 140 -0.97 -12.69 3.14
C ILE A 140 -1.57 -13.89 2.40
N TYR A 141 -2.60 -14.50 3.00
CA TYR A 141 -3.41 -15.53 2.33
C TYR A 141 -4.02 -14.95 1.04
N PRO A 142 -4.46 -15.81 0.09
CA PRO A 142 -5.08 -15.33 -1.14
C PRO A 142 -6.14 -14.27 -0.85
N LEU A 143 -5.91 -13.07 -1.36
CA LEU A 143 -6.72 -11.91 -1.07
C LEU A 143 -7.76 -11.76 -2.18
N ASN A 144 -9.02 -12.05 -1.83
CA ASN A 144 -10.14 -11.87 -2.74
C ASN A 144 -10.48 -10.38 -2.87
N LEU A 145 -10.24 -9.80 -4.05
CA LEU A 145 -10.47 -8.37 -4.32
C LEU A 145 -11.90 -8.05 -4.78
N ASN A 146 -12.84 -8.99 -4.66
CA ASN A 146 -14.22 -8.79 -5.05
C ASN A 146 -15.09 -8.08 -3.99
N SER A 147 -14.59 -7.90 -2.76
CA SER A 147 -15.27 -7.09 -1.75
C SER A 147 -14.95 -5.62 -1.93
N GLU A 148 -15.96 -4.76 -1.89
CA GLU A 148 -15.78 -3.31 -1.90
C GLU A 148 -15.37 -2.82 -0.50
N GLY A 149 -14.42 -1.89 -0.44
CA GLY A 149 -13.95 -1.31 0.82
C GLY A 149 -12.72 -1.99 1.41
N PHE A 150 -12.21 -1.38 2.48
CA PHE A 150 -11.03 -1.84 3.21
C PHE A 150 -11.24 -3.29 3.64
N LEU A 151 -10.32 -4.18 3.26
CA LEU A 151 -10.32 -5.57 3.69
C LEU A 151 -9.92 -5.61 5.16
N GLU A 152 -10.83 -5.23 6.04
CA GLU A 152 -10.67 -5.37 7.48
C GLU A 152 -10.73 -6.85 7.80
N ILE A 153 -9.59 -7.38 8.23
CA ILE A 153 -9.56 -8.61 9.01
C ILE A 153 -10.33 -8.24 10.28
N HIS A 154 -11.55 -8.76 10.44
CA HIS A 154 -12.39 -8.49 11.60
C HIS A 154 -11.64 -8.89 12.87
N GLU A 155 -11.09 -7.90 13.56
CA GLU A 155 -11.00 -7.88 15.01
C GLU A 155 -11.75 -6.61 15.43
N GLU A 156 -12.92 -6.80 16.03
CA GLU A 156 -13.88 -5.75 16.34
C GLU A 156 -13.22 -4.63 17.17
N THR A 157 -13.23 -3.41 16.66
CA THR A 157 -13.35 -2.22 17.51
C THR A 157 -13.92 -1.06 16.71
N SER A 158 -15.19 -0.80 16.95
CA SER A 158 -15.97 0.32 16.44
C SER A 158 -15.36 1.66 16.85
N LEU A 159 -15.08 2.56 15.91
CA LEU A 159 -15.19 4.00 16.14
C LEU A 159 -15.64 4.72 14.86
N GLN A 160 -16.68 5.54 15.03
CA GLN A 160 -17.36 6.40 14.06
C GLN A 160 -16.39 7.26 13.23
N GLY A 161 -16.75 7.45 11.96
CA GLY A 161 -16.02 8.30 11.01
C GLY A 161 -16.64 9.67 10.82
N ASP A 162 -15.77 10.61 10.45
CA ASP A 162 -16.09 11.94 9.98
C ASP A 162 -15.31 12.10 8.67
N GLY A 163 -16.01 12.43 7.58
CA GLY A 163 -15.46 12.44 6.23
C GLY A 163 -14.68 13.70 5.89
N GLU A 164 -13.69 13.55 5.00
CA GLU A 164 -13.12 14.64 4.22
C GLU A 164 -12.53 14.05 2.92
N GLU A 165 -13.27 14.21 1.81
CA GLU A 165 -12.78 14.02 0.44
C GLU A 165 -12.13 15.34 -0.02
N ASP A 166 -10.87 15.29 -0.42
CA ASP A 166 -10.36 15.83 -1.69
C ASP A 166 -8.82 15.94 -1.65
N HIS A 167 -8.17 15.70 -2.81
CA HIS A 167 -6.73 15.80 -3.15
C HIS A 167 -6.00 14.50 -3.56
N VAL A 168 -6.67 13.35 -3.66
CA VAL A 168 -6.05 12.09 -4.11
C VAL A 168 -5.84 12.01 -5.65
N SER A 169 -6.43 12.93 -6.42
CA SER A 169 -6.61 12.73 -7.88
C SER A 169 -5.34 12.86 -8.74
N GLU A 170 -4.43 13.81 -8.49
CA GLU A 170 -3.40 14.17 -9.49
C GLU A 170 -2.21 13.18 -9.55
N ARG A 171 -1.82 12.59 -8.41
CA ARG A 171 -0.80 11.52 -8.37
C ARG A 171 -1.34 10.15 -8.81
N MET A 172 -2.64 9.94 -8.69
CA MET A 172 -3.31 8.73 -9.15
C MET A 172 -3.25 8.63 -10.68
N TRP A 173 -3.42 9.75 -11.39
CA TRP A 173 -3.40 9.77 -12.86
C TRP A 173 -2.03 9.43 -13.46
N THR A 174 -0.92 9.86 -12.86
CA THR A 174 0.44 9.53 -13.36
C THR A 174 0.80 8.06 -13.12
N LYS A 175 0.35 7.49 -11.99
CA LYS A 175 0.45 6.05 -11.71
C LYS A 175 -0.39 5.20 -12.66
N LEU A 176 -1.64 5.62 -12.91
CA LEU A 176 -2.51 4.99 -13.89
C LEU A 176 -1.95 5.09 -15.31
N ASP A 177 -1.28 6.20 -15.67
CA ASP A 177 -0.64 6.35 -16.99
C ASP A 177 0.58 5.43 -17.16
N THR A 178 1.32 5.17 -16.09
CA THR A 178 2.46 4.23 -16.10
C THR A 178 1.98 2.78 -16.21
N LEU A 179 0.96 2.40 -15.42
CA LEU A 179 0.29 1.10 -15.55
C LEU A 179 -0.36 0.93 -16.93
N ARG A 180 -0.95 2.00 -17.48
CA ARG A 180 -1.48 2.05 -18.84
C ARG A 180 -0.41 1.77 -19.89
N LYS A 181 0.72 2.48 -19.87
CA LYS A 181 1.82 2.28 -20.83
C LYS A 181 2.36 0.85 -20.80
N ALA A 182 2.49 0.28 -19.62
CA ALA A 182 2.95 -1.09 -19.47
C ALA A 182 1.88 -2.10 -19.95
N PHE A 183 0.59 -1.89 -19.66
CA PHE A 183 -0.50 -2.73 -20.20
C PHE A 183 -0.61 -2.65 -21.73
N ASP A 184 -0.44 -1.46 -22.31
CA ASP A 184 -0.47 -1.22 -23.76
C ASP A 184 0.69 -1.95 -24.46
N TYR A 185 1.88 -1.93 -23.86
CA TYR A 185 3.03 -2.68 -24.34
C TYR A 185 2.75 -4.20 -24.36
N PHE A 186 2.17 -4.75 -23.30
CA PHE A 186 1.90 -6.19 -23.20
C PHE A 186 0.81 -6.69 -24.16
N ASN A 187 -0.30 -5.95 -24.33
CA ASN A 187 -1.35 -6.37 -25.26
C ASN A 187 -0.90 -6.33 -26.72
N ASN A 188 -0.07 -5.35 -27.08
CA ASN A 188 0.49 -5.27 -28.42
C ASN A 188 1.51 -6.40 -28.67
N ALA A 189 2.25 -6.83 -27.65
CA ALA A 189 3.17 -7.96 -27.74
C ALA A 189 2.48 -9.33 -27.90
N ARG A 190 1.18 -9.44 -27.58
CA ARG A 190 0.39 -10.69 -27.69
C ARG A 190 -0.27 -10.88 -29.06
N GLN A 191 -0.23 -9.87 -29.94
CA GLN A 191 -0.83 -9.89 -31.28
C GLN A 191 0.19 -10.19 -32.40
N VAL A 192 1.41 -10.63 -32.05
CA VAL A 192 2.49 -11.04 -32.97
C VAL A 192 2.83 -12.50 -32.69
#